data_AF-A0A2R8B9Q8-F1
#
_entry.id   AF-A0A2R8B9Q8-F1
#
_cell.length_a   1.000
_cell.length_b   1.000
_cell.length_c   1.000
_cell.angle_alpha   90.00
_cell.angle_beta   90.00
_cell.angle_gamma   90.00
#
_symmetry.space_group_name_H-M   'P 1'
#
loop_
_entity.id
_entity.type
_entity.pdbx_description
1 polymer ?
#
loop_
_entity_poly.entity_id
_entity_poly.type
_entity_poly.pdbx_seq_one_letter_code
_entity_poly.pdbx_strand_id
1 'polypeptide(L)'
;MVDDARFEDGREAPLNLGAMDADDLKVMSALVQDAVLPITEMTYRARDRRFAMLLNRFRWENGTQSKERVQSMLSFEGVLNVSSQGVDRSDKDMILSVLAVAFEAGEDGAGLIEITLAGDGAVRLSVETIEARLKDVTKPYIAPSKRAPSHPE
;
A
#
# COMPACT_ATOMS: atom_id res chain seq x y z
N MET A 1 -8.41 30.08 20.81
CA MET A 1 -7.93 30.02 19.42
C MET A 1 -7.03 28.80 19.38
N VAL A 2 -7.51 27.71 18.77
CA VAL A 2 -6.74 26.46 18.70
C VAL A 2 -5.75 26.70 17.57
N ASP A 3 -4.46 26.84 17.89
CA ASP A 3 -3.42 26.97 16.89
C ASP A 3 -3.33 25.63 16.16
N ASP A 4 -3.76 25.60 14.90
CA ASP A 4 -3.62 24.42 14.05
C ASP A 4 -2.12 24.19 13.78
N ALA A 5 -1.65 22.99 14.10
CA ALA A 5 -0.23 22.63 13.99
C ALA A 5 0.30 22.80 12.56
N ARG A 6 1.44 23.48 12.41
CA ARG A 6 2.07 23.76 11.12
C ARG A 6 2.75 22.49 10.57
N PHE A 7 2.98 22.46 9.26
CA PHE A 7 3.61 21.34 8.57
C PHE A 7 5.01 21.01 9.12
N GLU A 8 5.69 22.02 9.67
CA GLU A 8 7.05 21.94 10.22
C GLU A 8 7.13 21.36 11.64
N ASP A 9 5.99 21.22 12.34
CA ASP A 9 5.96 20.74 13.74
C ASP A 9 6.04 19.18 13.83
N GLY A 10 5.95 18.47 12.70
CA GLY A 10 6.20 17.03 12.61
C GLY A 10 7.67 16.75 12.31
N ARG A 11 8.43 16.26 13.30
CA ARG A 11 9.88 15.96 13.15
C ARG A 11 10.22 14.80 12.20
N GLU A 12 9.24 14.25 11.49
CA GLU A 12 9.43 13.10 10.59
C GLU A 12 8.92 13.44 9.19
N ALA A 13 9.84 13.41 8.22
CA ALA A 13 9.54 13.69 6.83
C ALA A 13 8.63 12.60 6.24
N PRO A 14 7.67 12.96 5.36
CA PRO A 14 6.80 11.98 4.72
C PRO A 14 7.63 10.99 3.88
N LEU A 15 7.28 9.71 3.95
CA LEU A 15 7.94 8.68 3.15
C LEU A 15 7.65 8.93 1.66
N ASN A 16 8.68 8.78 0.82
CA ASN A 16 8.59 8.88 -0.63
C ASN A 16 9.65 7.98 -1.25
N LEU A 17 9.34 6.69 -1.37
CA LEU A 17 10.25 5.66 -1.84
C LEU A 17 9.83 5.16 -3.23
N GLY A 18 10.84 4.76 -4.01
CA GLY A 18 10.67 3.99 -5.24
C GLY A 18 11.22 2.58 -5.04
N ALA A 19 10.68 1.61 -5.77
CA ALA A 19 11.19 0.25 -5.86
C ALA A 19 11.35 -0.14 -7.31
N MET A 20 12.55 -0.59 -7.68
CA MET A 20 12.92 -0.96 -9.06
C MET A 20 13.33 -2.43 -9.19
N ASP A 21 13.47 -3.13 -8.08
CA ASP A 21 13.75 -4.56 -8.04
C ASP A 21 12.93 -5.29 -6.96
N ALA A 22 13.11 -6.61 -6.89
CA ALA A 22 12.35 -7.45 -5.98
C ALA A 22 12.72 -7.24 -4.51
N ASP A 23 13.95 -6.80 -4.20
CA ASP A 23 14.38 -6.56 -2.83
C ASP A 23 13.84 -5.22 -2.32
N ASP A 24 13.82 -4.19 -3.15
CA ASP A 24 13.11 -2.94 -2.86
C ASP A 24 11.62 -3.19 -2.62
N LEU A 25 11.00 -4.05 -3.45
CA LEU A 25 9.58 -4.38 -3.32
C LEU A 25 9.28 -5.09 -1.99
N LYS A 26 10.20 -5.93 -1.48
CA LYS A 26 10.06 -6.54 -0.14
C LYS A 26 10.03 -5.48 0.95
N VAL A 27 10.86 -4.44 0.86
CA VAL A 27 10.84 -3.31 1.80
C VAL A 27 9.50 -2.58 1.73
N MET A 28 8.99 -2.31 0.52
CA MET A 28 7.66 -1.72 0.36
C MET A 28 6.55 -2.61 0.93
N SER A 29 6.60 -3.92 0.70
CA SER A 29 5.65 -4.89 1.26
C SER A 29 5.58 -4.78 2.78
N ALA A 30 6.73 -4.72 3.46
CA ALA A 30 6.76 -4.56 4.91
C ALA A 30 6.16 -3.21 5.38
N LEU A 31 6.40 -2.13 4.62
CA LEU A 31 5.87 -0.80 4.95
C LEU A 31 4.35 -0.68 4.77
N VAL A 32 3.77 -1.45 3.84
CA VAL A 32 2.32 -1.44 3.57
C VAL A 32 1.57 -2.62 4.20
N GLN A 33 2.26 -3.52 4.90
CA GLN A 33 1.61 -4.58 5.66
C GLN A 33 0.66 -3.97 6.69
N ASP A 34 -0.55 -4.53 6.80
CA ASP A 34 -1.67 -4.05 7.62
C ASP A 34 -2.23 -2.68 7.22
N ALA A 35 -1.88 -2.22 6.01
CA ALA A 35 -2.54 -1.09 5.41
C ALA A 35 -3.99 -1.45 5.07
N VAL A 36 -4.90 -0.54 5.43
CA VAL A 36 -6.33 -0.70 5.17
C VAL A 36 -6.81 0.34 4.17
N LEU A 37 -7.73 -0.07 3.31
CA LEU A 37 -8.32 0.78 2.29
C LEU A 37 -9.74 0.30 1.96
N PRO A 38 -10.69 1.21 1.68
CA PRO A 38 -11.92 0.80 1.02
C PRO A 38 -11.61 0.36 -0.41
N ILE A 39 -12.37 -0.61 -0.91
CA ILE A 39 -12.22 -1.13 -2.27
C ILE A 39 -12.27 -0.04 -3.36
N THR A 40 -12.98 1.05 -3.09
CA THR A 40 -13.14 2.19 -4.00
C THR A 40 -11.86 3.00 -4.20
N GLU A 41 -10.84 2.80 -3.35
CA GLU A 41 -9.56 3.50 -3.43
C GLU A 41 -8.53 2.79 -4.30
N MET A 42 -8.93 1.72 -5.00
CA MET A 42 -8.12 1.07 -6.02
C MET A 42 -8.51 1.58 -7.41
N THR A 43 -7.53 2.06 -8.18
CA THR A 43 -7.74 2.55 -9.53
C THR A 43 -6.73 1.95 -10.50
N TYR A 44 -7.23 1.40 -11.60
CA TYR A 44 -6.42 1.01 -12.76
C TYR A 44 -6.71 1.92 -13.94
N ARG A 45 -5.68 2.61 -14.45
CA ARG A 45 -5.76 3.43 -15.66
C ARG A 45 -5.01 2.74 -16.79
N ALA A 46 -5.71 1.87 -17.53
CA ALA A 46 -5.11 1.04 -18.58
C ALA A 46 -4.37 1.86 -19.66
N ARG A 47 -4.91 3.02 -20.05
CA ARG A 47 -4.28 3.93 -21.02
C ARG A 47 -2.90 4.42 -20.56
N ASP A 48 -2.76 4.64 -19.26
CA ASP A 48 -1.53 5.14 -18.64
C ASP A 48 -0.68 4.00 -18.06
N ARG A 49 -1.13 2.75 -18.20
CA ARG A 49 -0.52 1.54 -17.62
C ARG A 49 -0.17 1.70 -16.14
N ARG A 50 -1.09 2.28 -15.38
CA ARG A 50 -0.88 2.61 -13.98
C ARG A 50 -1.93 2.01 -13.09
N PHE A 51 -1.50 1.31 -12.05
CA PHE A 51 -2.35 0.89 -10.94
C PHE A 51 -1.98 1.69 -9.70
N ALA A 52 -2.97 2.14 -8.93
CA ALA A 52 -2.74 2.90 -7.72
C ALA A 52 -3.77 2.57 -6.64
N MET A 53 -3.33 2.64 -5.40
CA MET A 53 -4.16 2.45 -4.20
C MET A 53 -3.89 3.56 -3.19
N LEU A 54 -4.94 4.20 -2.71
CA LEU A 54 -4.86 5.08 -1.55
C LEU A 54 -5.15 4.25 -0.29
N LEU A 55 -4.15 4.11 0.57
CA LEU A 55 -4.21 3.23 1.73
C LEU A 55 -3.83 3.95 3.02
N ASN A 56 -4.26 3.41 4.16
CA ASN A 56 -3.86 3.86 5.48
C ASN A 56 -2.89 2.84 6.06
N ARG A 57 -1.58 3.03 5.88
CA ARG A 57 -0.56 2.12 6.42
C ARG A 57 -0.32 2.38 7.91
N PHE A 58 0.02 1.31 8.64
CA PHE A 58 0.57 1.45 9.98
C PHE A 58 2.04 1.86 9.88
N ARG A 59 2.50 2.74 10.77
CA ARG A 59 3.89 3.21 10.76
C ARG A 59 4.80 2.27 11.54
N TRP A 60 5.22 1.20 10.88
CA TRP A 60 6.14 0.22 11.45
C TRP A 60 7.54 0.78 11.72
N GLU A 61 7.95 1.84 11.01
CA GLU A 61 9.28 2.44 11.13
C GLU A 61 9.61 2.99 12.53
N ASN A 62 8.60 3.37 13.31
CA ASN A 62 8.74 3.91 14.65
C ASN A 62 8.51 2.85 15.74
N GLY A 63 8.43 1.58 15.34
CA GLY A 63 8.05 0.46 16.20
C GLY A 63 6.59 0.50 16.64
N THR A 64 6.22 -0.39 17.55
CA THR A 64 4.82 -0.54 18.01
C THR A 64 4.42 0.41 19.14
N GLN A 65 5.35 1.24 19.62
CA GLN A 65 5.11 2.21 20.70
C GLN A 65 4.24 3.38 20.21
N SER A 66 4.52 3.87 19.00
CA SER A 66 3.69 4.87 18.31
C SER A 66 2.65 4.15 17.46
N LYS A 67 1.42 4.09 17.96
CA LYS A 67 0.32 3.41 17.27
C LYS A 67 -0.27 4.35 16.22
N GLU A 68 0.53 4.66 15.21
CA GLU A 68 0.23 5.67 14.21
C GLU A 68 -0.13 5.05 12.87
N ARG A 69 -1.02 5.72 12.16
CA ARG A 69 -1.29 5.48 10.76
C ARG A 69 -1.01 6.74 9.96
N VAL A 70 -0.71 6.54 8.69
CA VAL A 70 -0.57 7.61 7.71
C VAL A 70 -1.27 7.18 6.43
N GLN A 71 -1.94 8.12 5.78
CA GLN A 71 -2.49 7.87 4.46
C GLN A 71 -1.38 8.00 3.43
N SER A 72 -1.24 6.99 2.58
CA SER A 72 -0.19 6.87 1.59
C SER A 72 -0.75 6.39 0.25
N MET A 73 -0.14 6.86 -0.83
CA MET A 73 -0.38 6.37 -2.18
C MET A 73 0.66 5.30 -2.51
N LEU A 74 0.20 4.08 -2.81
CA LEU A 74 1.02 3.03 -3.43
C LEU A 74 0.64 2.93 -4.90
N SER A 75 1.61 3.12 -5.80
CA SER A 75 1.38 3.07 -7.25
C SER A 75 2.39 2.19 -7.96
N PHE A 76 1.96 1.57 -9.04
CA PHE A 76 2.75 0.75 -9.94
C PHE A 76 2.59 1.28 -11.37
N GLU A 77 3.70 1.45 -12.07
CA GLU A 77 3.75 1.83 -13.49
C GLU A 77 4.00 0.60 -14.37
N GLY A 78 3.85 0.73 -15.70
CA GLY A 78 4.09 -0.39 -16.62
C GLY A 78 3.10 -1.55 -16.47
N VAL A 79 1.92 -1.32 -15.87
CA VAL A 79 0.90 -2.34 -15.60
C VAL A 79 0.09 -2.65 -16.87
N LEU A 80 0.29 -3.85 -17.39
CA LEU A 80 -0.33 -4.37 -18.61
C LEU A 80 -1.76 -4.88 -18.38
N ASN A 81 -2.00 -5.49 -17.23
CA ASN A 81 -3.31 -6.04 -16.88
C ASN A 81 -3.48 -6.13 -15.35
N VAL A 82 -4.74 -6.09 -14.90
CA VAL A 82 -5.11 -6.26 -13.49
C VAL A 82 -6.19 -7.32 -13.37
N SER A 83 -6.00 -8.29 -12.49
CA SER A 83 -7.02 -9.26 -12.10
C SER A 83 -7.18 -9.29 -10.58
N SER A 84 -8.33 -9.75 -10.11
CA SER A 84 -8.62 -9.87 -8.68
C SER A 84 -9.38 -11.15 -8.38
N GLN A 85 -9.13 -11.73 -7.22
CA GLN A 85 -9.81 -12.91 -6.69
C GLN A 85 -10.25 -12.63 -5.26
N GLY A 86 -11.38 -13.19 -4.81
CA GLY A 86 -11.86 -13.03 -3.42
C GLY A 86 -12.26 -11.60 -3.06
N VAL A 87 -12.45 -10.72 -4.05
CA VAL A 87 -12.81 -9.32 -3.87
C VAL A 87 -14.14 -9.07 -4.58
N ASP A 88 -15.20 -8.82 -3.82
CA ASP A 88 -16.49 -8.42 -4.38
C ASP A 88 -16.48 -6.93 -4.72
N ARG A 89 -16.33 -6.63 -6.01
CA ARG A 89 -16.28 -5.25 -6.52
C ARG A 89 -17.63 -4.53 -6.49
N SER A 90 -18.72 -5.23 -6.23
CA SER A 90 -20.06 -4.65 -6.12
C SER A 90 -20.34 -4.08 -4.73
N ASP A 91 -19.69 -4.61 -3.69
CA ASP A 91 -19.75 -4.10 -2.32
C ASP A 91 -18.78 -2.93 -2.15
N LYS A 92 -19.27 -1.70 -2.29
CA LYS A 92 -18.47 -0.48 -2.19
C LYS A 92 -18.05 -0.14 -0.75
N ASP A 93 -18.65 -0.76 0.25
CA ASP A 93 -18.33 -0.53 1.66
C ASP A 93 -17.24 -1.51 2.16
N MET A 94 -16.83 -2.47 1.33
CA MET A 94 -15.80 -3.44 1.65
C MET A 94 -14.46 -2.76 1.99
N ILE A 95 -13.95 -3.05 3.19
CA ILE A 95 -12.61 -2.65 3.63
C ILE A 95 -11.64 -3.81 3.40
N LEU A 96 -10.58 -3.53 2.65
CA LEU A 96 -9.49 -4.44 2.37
C LEU A 96 -8.33 -4.19 3.34
N SER A 97 -7.57 -5.24 3.64
CA SER A 97 -6.33 -5.15 4.43
C SER A 97 -5.22 -5.84 3.67
N VAL A 98 -4.11 -5.13 3.41
CA VAL A 98 -2.94 -5.67 2.71
C VAL A 98 -2.14 -6.55 3.67
N LEU A 99 -1.84 -7.77 3.24
CA LEU A 99 -0.99 -8.72 3.96
C LEU A 99 0.43 -8.75 3.41
N ALA A 100 0.56 -8.73 2.08
CA ALA A 100 1.86 -8.79 1.41
C ALA A 100 1.78 -8.21 0.00
N VAL A 101 2.95 -7.78 -0.51
CA VAL A 101 3.18 -7.47 -1.92
C VAL A 101 4.39 -8.30 -2.37
N ALA A 102 4.19 -9.18 -3.34
CA ALA A 102 5.22 -10.09 -3.83
C ALA A 102 5.38 -9.97 -5.34
N PHE A 103 6.59 -10.25 -5.84
CA PHE A 103 6.88 -10.32 -7.27
C PHE A 103 7.23 -11.75 -7.66
N GLU A 104 6.55 -12.24 -8.68
CA GLU A 104 6.88 -13.47 -9.39
C GLU A 104 7.53 -13.10 -10.73
N ALA A 105 8.82 -13.44 -10.86
CA ALA A 105 9.61 -13.11 -12.04
C ALA A 105 9.16 -13.94 -13.26
N GLY A 106 8.97 -13.25 -14.37
CA GLY A 106 8.78 -13.83 -15.70
C GLY A 106 10.04 -13.64 -16.56
N GLU A 107 9.83 -13.58 -17.88
CA GLU A 107 10.90 -13.38 -18.86
C GLU A 107 11.31 -11.90 -18.96
N ASP A 108 12.59 -11.64 -19.24
CA ASP A 108 13.14 -10.31 -19.53
C ASP A 108 12.83 -9.20 -18.50
N GLY A 109 12.67 -9.57 -17.23
CA GLY A 109 12.38 -8.64 -16.13
C GLY A 109 10.90 -8.29 -15.96
N ALA A 110 10.04 -8.77 -16.87
CA ALA A 110 8.59 -8.73 -16.69
C ALA A 110 8.16 -9.71 -15.59
N GLY A 111 6.92 -9.60 -15.14
CA GLY A 111 6.39 -10.54 -14.16
C GLY A 111 5.02 -10.19 -13.63
N LEU A 112 4.71 -10.78 -12.48
CA LEU A 112 3.45 -10.61 -11.78
C LEU A 112 3.71 -10.01 -10.40
N ILE A 113 3.10 -8.88 -10.10
CA ILE A 113 3.02 -8.36 -8.74
C ILE A 113 1.71 -8.85 -8.14
N GLU A 114 1.78 -9.61 -7.05
CA GLU A 114 0.63 -10.07 -6.30
C GLU A 114 0.51 -9.28 -4.99
N ILE A 115 -0.65 -8.65 -4.80
CA ILE A 115 -1.04 -7.97 -3.57
C ILE A 115 -2.03 -8.90 -2.85
N THR A 116 -1.55 -9.55 -1.80
CA THR A 116 -2.37 -10.44 -0.97
C THR A 116 -3.17 -9.63 0.02
N LEU A 117 -4.46 -9.92 0.12
CA LEU A 117 -5.39 -9.24 1.01
C LEU A 117 -5.91 -10.22 2.08
N ALA A 118 -6.28 -9.69 3.25
CA ALA A 118 -6.95 -10.49 4.26
C ALA A 118 -8.31 -10.98 3.75
N GLY A 119 -8.73 -12.18 4.21
CA GLY A 119 -9.99 -12.79 3.79
C GLY A 119 -9.93 -13.46 2.42
N ASP A 120 -8.82 -14.13 2.10
CA ASP A 120 -8.58 -14.88 0.85
C ASP A 120 -8.65 -14.05 -0.44
N GLY A 121 -8.53 -12.73 -0.31
CA GLY A 121 -8.52 -11.79 -1.43
C GLY A 121 -7.12 -11.62 -2.02
N ALA A 122 -7.04 -11.37 -3.32
CA ALA A 122 -5.80 -10.99 -3.98
C ALA A 122 -6.07 -10.06 -5.17
N VAL A 123 -5.12 -9.17 -5.44
CA VAL A 123 -5.04 -8.38 -6.68
C VAL A 123 -3.71 -8.69 -7.35
N ARG A 124 -3.76 -9.06 -8.62
CA ARG A 124 -2.57 -9.38 -9.41
C ARG A 124 -2.39 -8.37 -10.54
N LEU A 125 -1.19 -7.85 -10.66
CA LEU A 125 -0.76 -6.92 -11.69
C LEU A 125 0.23 -7.65 -12.61
N SER A 126 -0.05 -7.70 -13.90
CA SER A 126 0.98 -8.07 -14.89
C SER A 126 1.74 -6.82 -15.28
N VAL A 127 3.07 -6.85 -15.15
CA VAL A 127 3.94 -5.68 -15.33
C VAL A 127 5.08 -5.96 -16.30
N GLU A 128 5.49 -4.94 -17.05
CA GLU A 128 6.67 -5.00 -17.92
C GLU A 128 7.98 -5.04 -17.11
N THR A 129 7.99 -4.40 -15.94
CA THR A 129 9.09 -4.42 -14.97
C THR A 129 8.57 -3.98 -13.60
N ILE A 130 9.39 -4.12 -12.55
CA ILE A 130 9.06 -3.54 -11.24
C ILE A 130 9.33 -2.04 -11.30
N GLU A 131 8.26 -1.25 -11.24
CA GLU A 131 8.35 0.19 -11.00
C GLU A 131 7.22 0.59 -10.04
N ALA A 132 7.54 0.61 -8.74
CA ALA A 132 6.58 0.95 -7.69
C ALA A 132 6.99 2.21 -6.94
N ARG A 133 6.00 2.92 -6.40
CA ARG A 133 6.20 4.12 -5.57
C ARG A 133 5.28 4.10 -4.37
N LEU A 134 5.83 4.37 -3.20
CA LEU A 134 5.08 4.59 -1.96
C LEU A 134 5.31 6.03 -1.49
N LYS A 135 4.23 6.79 -1.33
CA LYS A 135 4.31 8.20 -0.89
C LYS A 135 3.28 8.49 0.20
N ASP A 136 3.72 9.00 1.34
CA ASP A 136 2.84 9.55 2.35
C ASP A 136 2.22 10.87 1.86
N VAL A 137 0.90 11.00 1.98
CA VAL A 137 0.14 12.15 1.45
C VAL A 137 -0.57 12.95 2.54
N THR A 138 -0.44 12.53 3.80
CA THR A 138 -1.02 13.20 4.99
C THR A 138 0.01 13.26 6.12
N LYS A 139 -0.33 13.98 7.21
CA LYS A 139 0.40 13.85 8.48
C LYS A 139 -0.01 12.54 9.17
N PRO A 140 0.92 11.85 9.86
CA PRO A 140 0.57 10.72 10.72
C PRO A 140 -0.46 11.10 11.78
N TYR A 141 -1.32 10.16 12.13
CA TYR A 141 -2.34 10.30 13.17
C TYR A 141 -2.39 9.05 14.05
N ILE A 142 -2.83 9.23 15.30
CA ILE A 142 -3.03 8.10 16.21
C ILE A 142 -4.12 7.18 15.66
N ALA A 143 -3.80 5.90 15.50
CA ALA A 143 -4.75 4.89 15.03
C ALA A 143 -5.99 4.88 15.93
N PRO A 144 -7.22 4.96 15.36
CA PRO A 144 -8.46 5.01 16.15
C PRO A 144 -8.61 3.84 17.14
N SER A 145 -8.10 2.66 16.77
CA SER A 145 -8.11 1.47 17.62
C SER A 145 -7.19 1.55 18.84
N LYS A 146 -6.19 2.44 18.82
CA LYS A 146 -5.09 2.51 19.79
C LYS A 146 -4.39 1.15 20.00
N ARG A 147 -4.37 0.31 18.96
CA ARG A 147 -3.73 -1.01 18.95
C ARG A 147 -2.82 -1.13 17.72
N ALA A 148 -1.69 -1.82 17.91
CA ALA A 148 -0.90 -2.28 16.77
C ALA A 148 -1.56 -3.54 16.18
N PRO A 149 -1.39 -3.81 14.87
CA PRO A 149 -1.73 -5.10 14.29
C PRO A 149 -1.00 -6.24 15.02
N SER A 150 -1.61 -7.43 15.05
CA SER A 150 -1.05 -8.64 15.67
C SER A 150 -1.21 -9.79 14.70
N HIS A 151 -0.12 -10.50 14.43
CA HIS A 151 -0.09 -11.70 13.60
C HIS A 151 0.26 -12.91 14.48
N PRO A 152 -0.47 -14.03 14.38
CA PRO A 152 -0.01 -15.29 14.97
C PRO A 152 1.29 -15.72 14.28
N GLU A 153 2.22 -16.28 15.05
CA GLU A 153 3.43 -16.96 14.53
C GLU A 153 3.09 -18.24 13.76
#